data_AF-A0A1I0QTH0-F1
#
_entry.id   AF-A0A1I0QTH0-F1
#
_cell.length_a   1.000
_cell.length_b   1.000
_cell.length_c   1.000
_cell.angle_alpha   90.00
_cell.angle_beta   90.00
_cell.angle_gamma   90.00
#
_symmetry.space_group_name_H-M   'P 1'
#
loop_
_entity.id
_entity.type
_entity.pdbx_description
1 polymer ?
#
loop_
_entity_poly.entity_id
_entity_poly.type
_entity_poly.pdbx_seq_one_letter_code
_entity_poly.pdbx_strand_id
1 'polypeptide(L)' 'MSNTQILLLIACFLLLTLGSFVYFVATWDAEKEQPVSIILPEILPPEASALTKGAIA' A
#
# COMPACT_ATOMS: atom_id res chain seq x y z
N MET A 1 35.23 16.80 -5.89
CA MET A 1 33.98 16.32 -6.50
C MET A 1 33.64 17.26 -7.65
N SER A 2 33.61 16.76 -8.89
CA SER A 2 33.18 17.55 -10.05
C SER A 2 31.66 17.51 -10.21
N ASN A 3 31.07 18.51 -10.85
CA ASN A 3 29.62 18.57 -11.09
C ASN A 3 29.10 17.33 -11.83
N THR A 4 29.90 16.75 -12.73
CA THR A 4 29.58 15.50 -13.43
C THR A 4 29.45 14.31 -12.48
N GLN A 5 30.32 14.19 -11.47
CA GLN A 5 30.23 13.13 -10.47
C GLN A 5 28.96 13.24 -9.62
N ILE A 6 28.58 14.48 -9.27
CA ILE A 6 27.36 14.76 -8.52
C ILE A 6 26.12 14.38 -9.36
N LEU A 7 26.09 14.77 -10.64
CA LEU A 7 24.99 14.40 -11.54
C LEU A 7 24.88 12.88 -11.72
N LEU A 8 26.01 12.17 -11.82
CA LEU A 8 26.02 10.71 -11.88
C LEU A 8 25.52 10.05 -10.60
N LEU A 9 25.87 10.58 -9.43
CA LEU A 9 25.34 10.09 -8.14
C LEU A 9 23.83 10.28 -8.05
N ILE A 10 23.32 11.44 -8.46
CA ILE A 10 21.88 11.71 -8.49
C ILE A 10 21.18 10.80 -9.48
N ALA A 11 21.73 10.63 -10.69
CA ALA A 11 21.15 9.74 -11.70
C ALA A 11 21.13 8.28 -11.22
N CYS A 12 22.22 7.82 -10.59
CA CYS A 12 22.31 6.48 -10.01
C CYS A 12 21.26 6.30 -8.89
N PHE A 13 21.14 7.29 -8.00
CA PHE A 13 20.11 7.27 -6.95
C PHE A 13 18.70 7.20 -7.54
N LEU A 14 18.39 8.01 -8.55
CA LEU A 14 17.08 7.99 -9.21
C LEU A 14 16.82 6.64 -9.89
N LEU A 15 17.77 6.09 -10.63
CA LEU A 15 17.62 4.80 -11.30
C LEU A 15 17.43 3.65 -10.30
N LEU A 16 18.15 3.66 -9.18
CA LEU A 16 17.98 2.66 -8.13
C LEU A 16 16.61 2.79 -7.45
N THR A 17 16.19 4.02 -7.14
CA THR A 17 14.94 4.27 -6.41
C THR A 17 13.72 3.99 -7.29
N LEU A 18 13.65 4.61 -8.48
CA LEU A 18 12.55 4.39 -9.42
C LEU A 18 12.60 2.98 -10.00
N GLY A 19 13.78 2.48 -10.37
CA GLY A 19 13.91 1.14 -10.93
C GLY A 19 13.48 0.06 -9.95
N SER A 20 13.89 0.17 -8.68
CA SER A 20 13.44 -0.75 -7.61
C SER A 20 11.93 -0.66 -7.40
N PHE A 21 11.37 0.55 -7.36
CA PHE A 21 9.93 0.75 -7.20
C PHE A 21 9.11 0.16 -8.35
N VAL A 22 9.51 0.44 -9.61
CA VAL A 22 8.84 -0.11 -10.79
C VAL A 22 8.97 -1.63 -10.84
N TYR A 23 10.14 -2.17 -10.52
CA TYR A 23 10.35 -3.62 -10.44
C TYR A 23 9.45 -4.27 -9.38
N PHE A 24 9.33 -3.66 -8.20
CA PHE A 24 8.46 -4.14 -7.14
C PHE A 24 6.99 -4.19 -7.60
N VAL A 25 6.48 -3.13 -8.21
CA VAL A 25 5.09 -3.09 -8.73
C VAL A 25 4.90 -4.07 -9.88
N ALA A 26 5.86 -4.19 -10.80
CA ALA A 26 5.76 -5.08 -11.95
C ALA A 26 5.84 -6.57 -11.56
N THR A 27 6.59 -6.89 -10.50
CA THR A 27 6.71 -8.26 -9.97
C THR A 27 5.66 -8.60 -8.92
N TRP A 28 4.87 -7.61 -8.51
CA TRP A 28 3.79 -7.79 -7.56
C TRP A 28 2.73 -8.76 -8.12
N ASP A 29 2.39 -9.77 -7.33
CA ASP A 29 1.41 -10.78 -7.67
C ASP A 29 0.34 -10.81 -6.58
N ALA A 30 -0.83 -10.23 -6.89
CA ALA A 30 -1.93 -10.09 -5.94
C ALA A 30 -2.53 -11.44 -5.49
N GLU A 31 -2.39 -12.49 -6.28
CA GLU A 31 -2.91 -13.83 -5.96
C GLU A 31 -2.03 -14.54 -4.93
N LYS A 32 -0.75 -14.16 -4.84
CA LYS A 32 0.20 -14.70 -3.84
C LYS A 32 0.07 -14.03 -2.48
N GLU A 33 -0.61 -12.90 -2.39
CA GLU A 33 -0.82 -12.20 -1.14
C GLU A 33 -2.14 -12.62 -0.50
N GLN A 34 -2.06 -13.06 0.76
CA GLN A 34 -3.27 -13.32 1.56
C GLN A 34 -4.08 -12.02 1.66
N PRO A 35 -5.39 -12.04 1.43
CA PRO A 35 -6.21 -10.84 1.53
C PRO A 35 -6.01 -10.22 2.92
N VAL A 36 -5.58 -8.96 2.95
CA VAL A 36 -5.50 -8.19 4.20
C VAL A 36 -6.92 -8.02 4.70
N SER A 37 -7.31 -8.91 5.61
CA SER A 37 -8.57 -8.83 6.32
C SER A 37 -8.47 -7.64 7.27
N ILE A 38 -8.94 -6.48 6.83
CA ILE A 38 -9.09 -5.32 7.71
C ILE A 38 -10.20 -5.69 8.70
N ILE A 39 -9.82 -6.21 9.86
CA ILE A 39 -10.71 -6.28 11.02
C ILE A 39 -10.79 -4.86 11.54
N LEU A 40 -11.70 -4.06 10.99
CA LEU A 40 -12.11 -2.81 11.62
C LEU A 40 -12.60 -3.19 13.02
N PRO A 41 -11.96 -2.71 14.10
CA PRO A 41 -12.55 -2.84 15.42
C PRO A 41 -13.92 -2.15 15.33
N GLU A 42 -14.99 -2.91 15.52
CA GLU A 42 -16.34 -2.38 15.50
C GLU A 42 -16.50 -1.47 16.73
N ILE A 43 -16.02 -0.24 16.61
CA ILE A 43 -16.39 0.87 17.48
C ILE A 43 -17.56 1.61 16.85
N LEU A 44 -18.51 0.85 16.30
CA LEU A 44 -19.80 1.39 15.94
C LEU A 44 -20.54 1.67 17.26
N PRO A 45 -21.11 2.87 17.47
CA PRO A 45 -22.01 3.10 18.58
C PRO A 45 -23.11 2.02 18.54
N PRO A 46 -23.47 1.43 19.70
CA PRO A 46 -24.33 0.24 19.78
C PRO A 46 -25.70 0.41 19.11
N GLU A 47 -26.10 1.65 18.84
CA GLU A 47 -27.35 2.00 18.19
C GLU A 47 -27.41 1.65 16.69
N ALA A 48 -26.27 1.58 15.97
CA ALA A 48 -26.24 1.23 14.55
C ALA A 48 -26.47 -0.27 14.29
N SER A 49 -25.98 -1.13 15.20
CA SER A 49 -26.13 -2.60 15.12
C SER A 49 -27.59 -3.04 15.34
N ALA A 50 -28.36 -2.28 16.12
CA ALA A 50 -29.77 -2.54 16.37
C ALA A 50 -30.67 -2.33 15.13
N LEU A 51 -30.30 -1.39 14.25
CA LEU A 51 -31.06 -1.09 13.04
C LEU A 51 -30.96 -2.24 12.02
N THR A 52 -29.81 -2.90 11.93
CA THR A 52 -29.61 -4.06 11.04
C THR A 52 -30.35 -5.29 11.54
N LYS A 53 -30.42 -5.50 12.86
CA LYS A 53 -31.10 -6.67 13.45
C LYS A 53 -32.64 -6.62 13.28
N GLY A 54 -33.23 -5.43 13.24
CA GLY A 54 -34.67 -5.24 13.02
C GLY A 54 -35.11 -5.23 11.56
N ALA A 55 -34.18 -4.99 10.61
CA ALA A 55 -34.49 -4.93 9.18
C ALA A 55 -34.53 -6.32 8.49
N ILE A 56 -34.09 -7.37 9.18
CA ILE A 56 -33.97 -8.74 8.64
C ILE A 56 -34.94 -9.71 9.38
N ALA A 57 -35.88 -9.17 10.17
CA ALA A 57 -36.91 -9.95 10.86
C ALA A 57 -38.29 -9.70 10.24
#